data_AF-A0A8C5I202-F1
#
_entry.id   AF-A0A8C5I202-F1
#
_cell.length_a   1.000
_cell.length_b   1.000
_cell.length_c   1.000
_cell.angle_alpha   90.00
_cell.angle_beta   90.00
_cell.angle_gamma   90.00
#
_symmetry.space_group_name_H-M   'P 1'
#
loop_
_entity.id
_entity.type
_entity.pdbx_description
1 polymer ?
#
loop_
_entity_poly.entity_id
_entity_poly.type
_entity_poly.pdbx_seq_one_letter_code
_entity_poly.pdbx_strand_id
1 'polypeptide(L)'
;TNKAKNRILQETALNLRTNRMLTKEKETQSKSKANSTAVRNPGVHKVLAMDVTHSPRDARAVGQFGQAVIVSKDENTEVKKRWDEGHFNVYLSDKIPVDRALPDTRPLSLVHNDLPSTSVIFCFVDEVWSTLLRSVHSVLNRSPPHLLAEIILVDDFSTKGRCS
;
A
#
# COMPACT_ATOMS: atom_id res chain seq x y z
N THR A 1 -23.56 50.95 31.20
CA THR A 1 -22.67 51.50 30.15
C THR A 1 -21.24 50.94 30.15
N ASN A 2 -20.80 50.19 31.18
CA ASN A 2 -19.46 49.55 31.22
C ASN A 2 -19.40 48.11 30.66
N LYS A 3 -20.54 47.40 30.59
CA LYS A 3 -20.61 46.00 30.10
C LYS A 3 -20.38 45.89 28.58
N ALA A 4 -20.84 46.87 27.80
CA ALA A 4 -20.64 46.91 26.35
C ALA A 4 -19.18 47.24 25.97
N LYS A 5 -18.53 48.15 26.70
CA LYS A 5 -17.12 48.51 26.48
C LYS A 5 -16.18 47.33 26.74
N ASN A 6 -16.43 46.54 27.78
CA ASN A 6 -15.65 45.32 28.05
C ASN A 6 -15.84 44.24 26.98
N ARG A 7 -17.03 44.12 26.40
CA ARG A 7 -17.29 43.15 25.32
C ARG A 7 -16.52 43.52 24.05
N ILE A 8 -16.49 44.79 23.68
CA ILE A 8 -15.75 45.30 22.52
C ILE A 8 -14.23 45.10 22.72
N LEU A 9 -13.70 45.38 23.92
CA LEU A 9 -12.29 45.15 24.22
C LEU A 9 -11.90 43.67 24.12
N GLN A 10 -12.77 42.75 24.55
CA GLN A 10 -12.53 41.31 24.42
C GLN A 10 -12.59 40.81 22.97
N GLU A 11 -13.56 41.28 22.17
CA GLU A 11 -13.62 40.96 20.73
C GLU A 11 -12.41 41.49 19.96
N THR A 12 -11.95 42.71 20.29
CA THR A 12 -10.78 43.31 19.64
C THR A 12 -9.51 42.52 19.97
N ALA A 13 -9.34 42.09 21.22
CA ALA A 13 -8.21 41.27 21.65
C ALA A 13 -8.21 39.86 21.01
N LEU A 14 -9.39 39.27 20.79
CA LEU A 14 -9.52 37.99 20.10
C LEU A 14 -9.14 38.12 18.61
N ASN A 15 -9.63 39.16 17.92
CA ASN A 15 -9.28 39.42 16.51
C ASN A 15 -7.79 39.71 16.31
N LEU A 16 -7.16 40.45 17.23
CA LEU A 16 -5.70 40.67 17.22
C LEU A 16 -4.91 39.38 17.39
N ARG A 17 -5.39 38.44 18.22
CA ARG A 17 -4.76 37.11 18.39
C ARG A 17 -4.92 36.24 17.13
N THR A 18 -6.11 36.23 16.52
CA THR A 18 -6.38 35.45 15.31
C THR A 18 -5.55 35.94 14.13
N ASN A 19 -5.44 37.26 13.94
CA ASN A 19 -4.60 37.85 12.89
C ASN A 19 -3.11 37.52 13.10
N ARG A 20 -2.63 37.47 14.35
CA ARG A 20 -1.23 37.11 14.68
C ARG A 20 -0.93 35.63 14.44
N MET A 21 -1.92 34.75 14.56
CA MET A 21 -1.78 33.32 14.20
C MET A 21 -1.78 33.12 12.68
N LEU A 22 -2.67 33.79 11.94
CA LEU A 22 -2.72 33.75 10.48
C LEU A 22 -1.44 34.30 9.82
N THR A 23 -0.81 35.32 10.40
CA THR A 23 0.50 35.82 9.93
C THR A 23 1.63 34.83 10.20
N LYS A 24 1.58 34.09 11.31
CA LYS A 24 2.55 33.02 11.61
C LYS A 24 2.44 31.85 10.65
N GLU A 25 1.22 31.44 10.27
CA GLU A 25 1.01 30.39 9.28
C GLU A 25 1.52 30.78 7.88
N LYS A 26 1.31 32.04 7.46
CA LYS A 26 1.86 32.56 6.18
C LYS A 26 3.39 32.67 6.17
N GLU A 27 4.02 33.04 7.30
CA GLU A 27 5.48 33.03 7.42
C GLU A 27 6.07 31.60 7.41
N THR A 28 5.36 30.62 7.99
CA THR A 28 5.80 29.21 7.93
C THR A 28 5.67 28.60 6.53
N GLN A 29 4.70 29.03 5.72
CA GLN A 29 4.58 28.58 4.31
C GLN A 29 5.53 29.27 3.34
N SER A 30 6.05 30.47 3.68
CA SER A 30 6.95 31.23 2.80
C SER A 30 8.44 30.88 3.01
N LYS A 31 8.81 30.29 4.15
CA LYS A 31 10.20 29.88 4.47
C LYS A 31 10.58 28.46 4.03
N SER A 32 9.64 27.64 3.55
CA SER A 32 9.94 26.30 3.02
C SER A 32 10.34 26.28 1.53
N LYS A 33 10.34 27.43 0.84
CA LYS A 33 10.61 27.52 -0.62
C LYS A 33 11.99 28.08 -1.00
N ALA A 34 12.89 28.27 -0.03
CA ALA A 34 14.25 28.75 -0.27
C ALA A 34 15.23 28.08 0.69
N ASN A 35 15.41 26.76 0.55
CA ASN A 35 16.61 26.03 0.98
C ASN A 35 16.61 24.62 0.38
N SER A 36 16.40 24.53 -0.95
CA SER A 36 16.94 23.42 -1.72
C SER A 36 18.31 23.86 -2.23
N THR A 37 19.28 24.03 -1.33
CA THR A 37 20.67 23.78 -1.70
C THR A 37 20.67 22.42 -2.37
N ALA A 38 21.00 22.40 -3.66
CA ALA A 38 21.09 21.21 -4.48
C ALA A 38 22.11 20.26 -3.83
N VAL A 39 21.64 19.44 -2.90
CA VAL A 39 22.37 18.29 -2.41
C VAL A 39 22.44 17.36 -3.60
N ARG A 40 23.66 17.22 -4.13
CA ARG A 40 23.99 16.30 -5.22
C ARG A 40 23.35 14.95 -4.91
N ASN A 41 22.30 14.59 -5.64
CA ASN A 41 21.70 13.27 -5.55
C ASN A 41 22.76 12.27 -6.03
N PRO A 42 23.24 11.33 -5.19
CA PRO A 42 24.33 10.43 -5.56
C PRO A 42 23.94 9.37 -6.60
N GLY A 43 22.90 9.59 -7.42
CA GLY A 43 22.34 8.60 -8.34
C GLY A 43 21.73 7.37 -7.65
N VAL A 44 21.72 7.34 -6.30
CA VAL A 44 21.24 6.24 -5.47
C VAL A 44 20.37 6.74 -4.30
N HIS A 45 19.38 5.96 -3.89
CA HIS A 45 18.51 6.17 -2.74
C HIS A 45 18.41 4.90 -1.88
N LYS A 46 17.94 5.02 -0.64
CA LYS A 46 17.62 3.83 0.19
C LYS A 46 16.40 3.13 -0.38
N VAL A 47 16.40 1.80 -0.37
CA VAL A 47 15.22 1.01 -0.74
C VAL A 47 14.01 1.47 0.06
N LEU A 48 12.97 1.90 -0.65
CA LEU A 48 11.72 2.32 -0.04
C LEU A 48 10.94 1.09 0.43
N ALA A 49 10.46 1.13 1.67
CA ALA A 49 9.45 0.19 2.15
C ALA A 49 8.08 0.65 1.63
N MET A 50 7.83 0.42 0.34
CA MET A 50 6.57 0.78 -0.32
C MET A 50 5.53 -0.31 -0.10
N ASP A 51 4.38 0.07 0.47
CA ASP A 51 3.20 -0.77 0.57
C ASP A 51 1.95 0.12 0.61
N VAL A 52 1.45 0.47 -0.58
CA VAL A 52 0.33 1.39 -0.75
C VAL A 52 -0.98 0.64 -0.57
N THR A 53 -1.85 1.13 0.30
CA THR A 53 -3.20 0.57 0.53
C THR A 53 -4.23 1.67 0.50
N HIS A 54 -5.42 1.36 -0.03
CA HIS A 54 -6.55 2.29 -0.06
C HIS A 54 -7.27 2.40 1.30
N SER A 55 -7.18 1.36 2.12
CA SER A 55 -7.78 1.29 3.44
C SER A 55 -6.86 0.54 4.41
N PRO A 56 -6.95 0.81 5.73
CA PRO A 56 -6.22 0.04 6.73
C PRO A 56 -6.61 -1.45 6.68
N ARG A 57 -5.61 -2.32 6.70
CA ARG A 57 -5.81 -3.77 6.72
C ARG A 57 -6.25 -4.26 8.10
N ASP A 58 -7.08 -5.30 8.15
CA ASP A 58 -7.37 -5.98 9.40
C ASP A 58 -6.16 -6.78 9.88
N ALA A 59 -5.57 -6.35 11.00
CA ALA A 59 -4.41 -7.01 11.60
C ALA A 59 -4.69 -8.44 12.08
N ARG A 60 -5.97 -8.80 12.30
CA ARG A 60 -6.39 -10.13 12.76
C ARG A 60 -6.82 -11.05 11.63
N ALA A 61 -6.76 -10.57 10.38
CA ALA A 61 -7.12 -11.39 9.24
C ALA A 61 -6.18 -12.60 9.12
N VAL A 62 -6.73 -13.70 8.62
CA VAL A 62 -6.02 -14.97 8.45
C VAL A 62 -4.81 -14.78 7.53
N GLY A 63 -3.62 -15.20 7.98
CA GLY A 63 -2.38 -15.12 7.20
C GLY A 63 -1.83 -13.71 6.99
N GLN A 64 -2.41 -12.70 7.66
CA GLN A 64 -1.95 -11.33 7.63
C GLN A 64 -0.52 -11.21 8.19
N PHE A 65 0.29 -10.31 7.63
CA PHE A 65 1.72 -10.15 7.97
C PHE A 65 2.56 -11.42 7.77
N GLY A 66 2.08 -12.38 6.97
CA GLY A 66 2.77 -13.65 6.75
C GLY A 66 2.72 -14.62 7.93
N GLN A 67 1.80 -14.40 8.88
CA GLN A 67 1.62 -15.33 9.99
C GLN A 67 1.16 -16.71 9.50
N ALA A 68 1.71 -17.76 10.10
CA ALA A 68 1.30 -19.12 9.82
C ALA A 68 -0.16 -19.34 10.26
N VAL A 69 -0.91 -20.10 9.48
CA VAL A 69 -2.30 -20.45 9.78
C VAL A 69 -2.41 -21.95 9.90
N ILE A 70 -2.92 -22.40 11.03
CA ILE A 70 -3.22 -23.81 11.27
C ILE A 70 -4.70 -24.02 10.96
N VAL A 71 -4.99 -24.92 10.02
CA VAL A 71 -6.36 -25.27 9.64
C VAL A 71 -6.92 -26.31 10.62
N SER A 72 -8.19 -26.18 10.98
CA SER A 72 -8.84 -27.11 11.91
C SER A 72 -9.05 -28.49 11.30
N LYS A 73 -9.23 -29.53 12.15
CA LYS A 73 -9.46 -30.89 11.66
C LYS A 73 -10.74 -31.03 10.83
N ASP A 74 -11.76 -30.22 11.14
CA ASP A 74 -13.06 -30.25 10.47
C ASP A 74 -12.97 -29.73 9.03
N GLU A 75 -12.03 -28.83 8.76
CA GLU A 75 -11.78 -28.24 7.44
C GLU A 75 -10.87 -29.10 6.56
N ASN A 76 -10.22 -30.15 7.12
CA ASN A 76 -9.28 -31.00 6.38
C ASN A 76 -9.90 -31.68 5.17
N THR A 77 -11.20 -31.98 5.20
CA THR A 77 -11.91 -32.58 4.07
C THR A 77 -11.92 -31.62 2.87
N GLU A 78 -12.19 -30.34 3.10
CA GLU A 78 -12.21 -29.34 2.04
C GLU A 78 -10.79 -29.02 1.55
N VAL A 79 -9.81 -28.98 2.46
CA VAL A 79 -8.39 -28.83 2.10
C VAL A 79 -7.94 -29.95 1.15
N LYS A 80 -8.27 -31.20 1.47
CA LYS A 80 -7.93 -32.36 0.64
C LYS A 80 -8.62 -32.32 -0.72
N LYS A 81 -9.91 -31.98 -0.72
CA LYS A 81 -10.71 -31.87 -1.95
C LYS A 81 -10.13 -30.85 -2.92
N ARG A 82 -9.65 -29.72 -2.42
CA ARG A 82 -9.12 -28.62 -3.24
C ARG A 82 -7.61 -28.68 -3.47
N TRP A 83 -6.96 -29.75 -3.02
CA TRP A 83 -5.52 -29.94 -3.21
C TRP A 83 -5.17 -30.08 -4.70
N ASP A 84 -6.00 -30.81 -5.44
CA ASP A 84 -5.75 -31.09 -6.87
C ASP A 84 -5.97 -29.85 -7.76
N GLU A 85 -6.59 -28.79 -7.26
CA GLU A 85 -6.82 -27.55 -8.02
C GLU A 85 -5.54 -26.74 -8.27
N GLY A 86 -4.60 -26.79 -7.33
CA GLY A 86 -3.38 -25.96 -7.36
C GLY A 86 -2.14 -26.61 -6.74
N HIS A 87 -2.24 -27.83 -6.21
CA HIS A 87 -1.16 -28.53 -5.50
C HIS A 87 -0.63 -27.80 -4.25
N PHE A 88 -1.47 -26.97 -3.66
CA PHE A 88 -1.28 -26.35 -2.35
C PHE A 88 -2.64 -26.22 -1.65
N ASN A 89 -2.65 -25.66 -0.44
CA ASN A 89 -3.88 -25.44 0.31
C ASN A 89 -4.70 -24.26 -0.27
N VAL A 90 -5.40 -24.51 -1.37
CA VAL A 90 -6.25 -23.53 -2.07
C VAL A 90 -7.35 -23.00 -1.15
N TYR A 91 -7.96 -23.88 -0.35
CA TYR A 91 -8.96 -23.51 0.66
C TYR A 91 -8.46 -22.40 1.59
N LEU A 92 -7.26 -22.57 2.15
CA LEU A 92 -6.65 -21.57 3.01
C LEU A 92 -6.22 -20.34 2.22
N SER A 93 -5.69 -20.49 1.01
CA SER A 93 -5.33 -19.36 0.15
C SER A 93 -6.53 -18.44 -0.08
N ASP A 94 -7.72 -18.98 -0.32
CA ASP A 94 -8.92 -18.17 -0.55
C ASP A 94 -9.38 -17.39 0.69
N LYS A 95 -9.03 -17.86 1.90
CA LYS A 95 -9.31 -17.15 3.16
C LYS A 95 -8.32 -16.04 3.48
N ILE A 96 -7.12 -16.10 2.92
CA ILE A 96 -6.07 -15.10 3.16
C ILE A 96 -6.36 -13.87 2.28
N PRO A 97 -6.36 -12.64 2.85
CA PRO A 97 -6.60 -11.42 2.09
C PRO A 97 -5.71 -11.30 0.86
N VAL A 98 -6.30 -10.84 -0.25
CA VAL A 98 -5.59 -10.59 -1.51
C VAL A 98 -4.52 -9.51 -1.32
N ASP A 99 -4.80 -8.53 -0.48
CA ASP A 99 -3.93 -7.39 -0.21
C ASP A 99 -3.07 -7.56 1.05
N ARG A 100 -2.90 -8.79 1.60
CA ARG A 100 -2.18 -9.03 2.86
C ARG A 100 -0.81 -8.34 2.89
N ALA A 101 -0.44 -7.81 4.06
CA ALA A 101 0.88 -7.22 4.26
C ALA A 101 1.95 -8.29 4.50
N LEU A 102 3.22 -7.95 4.24
CA LEU A 102 4.38 -8.75 4.59
C LEU A 102 5.43 -7.86 5.27
N PRO A 103 6.09 -8.33 6.36
CA PRO A 103 7.18 -7.59 6.97
C PRO A 103 8.38 -7.52 6.02
N ASP A 104 9.05 -6.36 5.99
CA ASP A 104 10.29 -6.20 5.25
C ASP A 104 11.47 -6.72 6.07
N THR A 105 12.04 -7.85 5.66
CA THR A 105 13.19 -8.50 6.31
C THR A 105 14.52 -8.19 5.62
N ARG A 106 14.51 -7.33 4.60
CA ARG A 106 15.71 -7.01 3.83
C ARG A 106 16.69 -6.19 4.67
N PRO A 107 18.01 -6.38 4.52
CA PRO A 107 18.99 -5.47 5.08
C PRO A 107 18.87 -4.09 4.41
N LEU A 108 19.27 -3.05 5.13
CA LEU A 108 19.31 -1.69 4.58
C LEU A 108 20.26 -1.64 3.38
N SER A 109 19.71 -1.39 2.19
CA SER A 109 20.46 -1.30 0.94
C SER A 109 20.14 -0.03 0.16
N LEU A 110 21.07 0.36 -0.72
CA LEU A 110 20.94 1.50 -1.63
C LEU A 110 20.66 0.98 -3.05
N VAL A 111 19.82 1.69 -3.79
CA VAL A 111 19.37 1.38 -5.15
C VAL A 111 19.47 2.62 -6.04
N HIS A 112 19.64 2.44 -7.35
CA HIS A 112 19.74 3.54 -8.29
C HIS A 112 18.42 4.31 -8.44
N ASN A 113 18.51 5.62 -8.67
CA ASN A 113 17.35 6.49 -8.88
C ASN A 113 16.81 6.41 -10.32
N ASP A 114 17.70 6.16 -11.28
CA ASP A 114 17.38 6.23 -12.71
C ASP A 114 17.09 4.82 -13.24
N LEU A 115 15.88 4.34 -12.94
CA LEU A 115 15.38 3.05 -13.42
C LEU A 115 14.43 3.27 -14.61
N PRO A 116 14.50 2.43 -15.65
CA PRO A 116 13.53 2.47 -16.74
C PRO A 116 12.16 1.99 -16.27
N SER A 117 11.11 2.42 -16.97
CA SER A 117 9.77 1.84 -16.80
C SER A 117 9.77 0.36 -17.16
N THR A 118 8.95 -0.43 -16.47
CA THR A 118 8.85 -1.88 -16.61
C THR A 118 7.40 -2.30 -16.84
N SER A 119 7.22 -3.27 -17.74
CA SER A 119 5.95 -3.98 -17.93
C SER A 119 6.06 -5.34 -17.23
N VAL A 120 5.06 -5.69 -16.42
CA VAL A 120 5.03 -6.98 -15.71
C VAL A 120 4.10 -7.93 -16.43
N ILE A 121 4.61 -9.08 -16.86
CA ILE A 121 3.85 -10.08 -17.61
C ILE A 121 3.61 -11.30 -16.71
N PHE A 122 2.35 -11.66 -16.50
CA PHE A 122 1.96 -12.90 -15.84
C PHE A 122 1.41 -13.86 -16.89
N CYS A 123 2.10 -14.98 -17.12
CA CYS A 123 1.57 -16.10 -17.88
C CYS A 123 0.93 -17.08 -16.91
N PHE A 124 -0.31 -17.52 -17.17
CA PHE A 124 -1.02 -18.44 -16.31
C PHE A 124 -1.79 -19.49 -17.12
N VAL A 125 -1.86 -20.71 -16.57
CA VAL A 125 -2.69 -21.80 -17.08
C VAL A 125 -3.40 -22.45 -15.91
N ASP A 126 -4.74 -22.37 -15.89
CA ASP A 126 -5.57 -22.93 -14.83
C ASP A 126 -5.14 -22.52 -13.40
N GLU A 127 -4.54 -21.34 -13.26
CA GLU A 127 -4.04 -20.82 -11.99
C GLU A 127 -5.18 -20.56 -11.01
N VAL A 128 -4.91 -20.75 -9.73
CA VAL A 128 -5.88 -20.45 -8.68
C VAL A 128 -6.08 -18.93 -8.57
N TRP A 129 -7.33 -18.49 -8.56
CA TRP A 129 -7.65 -17.06 -8.60
C TRP A 129 -7.07 -16.25 -7.43
N SER A 130 -7.08 -16.82 -6.22
CA SER A 130 -6.53 -16.14 -5.03
C SER A 130 -5.02 -15.92 -5.09
N THR A 131 -4.25 -16.80 -5.73
CA THR A 131 -2.80 -16.64 -5.88
C THR A 131 -2.46 -15.64 -6.98
N LEU A 132 -3.15 -15.73 -8.14
CA LEU A 132 -2.98 -14.79 -9.24
C LEU A 132 -3.30 -13.35 -8.80
N LEU A 133 -4.48 -13.12 -8.22
CA LEU A 133 -4.88 -11.79 -7.76
C LEU A 133 -3.95 -11.24 -6.69
N ARG A 134 -3.50 -12.07 -5.74
CA ARG A 134 -2.58 -11.64 -4.69
C ARG A 134 -1.23 -11.22 -5.27
N SER A 135 -0.79 -11.86 -6.35
CA SER A 135 0.43 -11.49 -7.07
C SER A 135 0.27 -10.15 -7.80
N VAL A 136 -0.86 -9.95 -8.50
CA VAL A 136 -1.17 -8.68 -9.17
C VAL A 136 -1.28 -7.53 -8.15
N HIS A 137 -2.03 -7.71 -7.06
CA HIS A 137 -2.14 -6.72 -5.99
C HIS A 137 -0.80 -6.39 -5.34
N SER A 138 0.05 -7.39 -5.17
CA SER A 138 1.41 -7.21 -4.66
C SER A 138 2.22 -6.28 -5.55
N VAL A 139 2.15 -6.46 -6.88
CA VAL A 139 2.85 -5.60 -7.84
C VAL A 139 2.33 -4.17 -7.74
N LEU A 140 1.00 -3.99 -7.75
CA LEU A 140 0.38 -2.67 -7.65
C LEU A 140 0.76 -1.92 -6.35
N ASN A 141 0.71 -2.61 -5.21
CA ASN A 141 0.93 -1.96 -3.91
C ASN A 141 2.40 -1.67 -3.62
N ARG A 142 3.33 -2.43 -4.21
CA ARG A 142 4.75 -2.41 -3.83
C ARG A 142 5.69 -1.95 -4.93
N SER A 143 5.16 -1.60 -6.10
CA SER A 143 5.94 -1.01 -7.20
C SER A 143 5.75 0.52 -7.22
N PRO A 144 6.82 1.31 -7.37
CA PRO A 144 6.70 2.74 -7.57
C PRO A 144 5.85 3.05 -8.81
N PRO A 145 4.78 3.88 -8.72
CA PRO A 145 3.84 4.10 -9.83
C PRO A 145 4.47 4.65 -11.11
N HIS A 146 5.60 5.36 -11.00
CA HIS A 146 6.31 5.92 -12.16
C HIS A 146 7.17 4.88 -12.90
N LEU A 147 7.45 3.73 -12.27
CA LEU A 147 8.22 2.65 -12.90
C LEU A 147 7.31 1.58 -13.50
N LEU A 148 6.09 1.40 -13.01
CA LEU A 148 5.17 0.39 -13.52
C LEU A 148 4.37 0.95 -14.71
N ALA A 149 4.70 0.51 -15.93
CA ALA A 149 4.00 0.94 -17.14
C ALA A 149 2.64 0.24 -17.30
N GLU A 150 2.64 -1.09 -17.18
CA GLU A 150 1.45 -1.92 -17.36
C GLU A 150 1.63 -3.31 -16.71
N ILE A 151 0.52 -3.99 -16.49
CA ILE A 151 0.48 -5.40 -16.11
C ILE A 151 -0.27 -6.15 -17.22
N ILE A 152 0.40 -7.10 -17.86
CA ILE A 152 -0.15 -7.92 -18.93
C ILE A 152 -0.44 -9.31 -18.36
N LEU A 153 -1.70 -9.74 -18.44
CA LEU A 153 -2.12 -11.09 -18.07
C LEU A 153 -2.27 -11.92 -19.36
N VAL A 154 -1.46 -12.95 -19.51
CA VAL A 154 -1.45 -13.85 -20.66
C VAL A 154 -2.04 -15.19 -20.23
N ASP A 155 -3.21 -15.52 -20.78
CA ASP A 155 -3.84 -16.83 -20.60
C ASP A 155 -3.22 -17.83 -21.58
N ASP A 156 -2.49 -18.80 -21.04
CA ASP A 156 -1.90 -19.91 -21.79
C ASP A 156 -2.86 -21.11 -21.84
N PHE A 157 -4.01 -20.89 -22.47
CA PHE A 157 -5.03 -21.91 -22.74
C PHE A 157 -5.65 -22.54 -21.47
N SER A 158 -6.01 -21.74 -20.47
CA SER A 158 -6.73 -22.20 -19.27
C SER A 158 -8.08 -22.86 -19.60
N THR A 159 -8.36 -24.02 -19.02
CA THR A 159 -9.64 -24.74 -19.18
C THR A 159 -10.72 -24.25 -18.22
N LYS A 160 -10.33 -23.77 -17.04
CA LYS A 160 -11.22 -23.23 -15.99
C LYS A 160 -11.93 -21.97 -16.51
N GLY A 161 -13.26 -22.04 -16.67
CA GLY A 161 -14.09 -20.94 -17.19
C GLY A 161 -14.57 -21.11 -18.64
N ARG A 162 -14.09 -22.13 -19.37
CA ARG A 162 -14.57 -22.48 -20.71
C ARG A 162 -15.67 -23.56 -20.72
N CYS A 163 -16.39 -23.75 -19.62
CA CYS A 163 -17.55 -24.64 -19.57
C CYS A 163 -18.81 -23.86 -20.02
N SER A 164 -19.45 -24.38 -21.06
CA SER A 164 -20.75 -23.92 -21.60
C SER A 164 -21.91 -24.47 -20.78
#